data_AF-A0A843F9S5-F1
#
_entry.id   AF-A0A843F9S5-F1
#
_cell.length_a   1.000
_cell.length_b   1.000
_cell.length_c   1.000
_cell.angle_alpha   90.00
_cell.angle_beta   90.00
_cell.angle_gamma   90.00
#
_symmetry.space_group_name_H-M   'P 1'
#
loop_
_entity.id
_entity.type
_entity.pdbx_description
1 polymer ?
#
loop_
_entity_poly.entity_id
_entity_poly.type
_entity_poly.pdbx_seq_one_letter_code
_entity_poly.pdbx_strand_id
1 'polypeptide(L)'
;MWISVENVIDFTGLKPQHLNLEKGDTPALEEIVEEWINQAQDLINVYTNRNYTDENVRPAVQNVCLRLTRNMVSLAIQSRDSPIIKVNDWTIATVPADIFTDELKDDLKPFIKDSSNEPNSIGVYAITGKDD
;
A
#
# COMPACT_ATOMS: atom_id res chain seq x y z
N MET A 1 8.45 -7.25 -2.50
CA MET A 1 8.20 -6.24 -1.46
C MET A 1 8.78 -4.89 -1.87
N TRP A 2 7.98 -3.81 -1.87
CA TRP A 2 8.42 -2.48 -2.33
C TRP A 2 9.37 -1.75 -1.36
N ILE A 3 9.24 -2.04 -0.07
CA ILE A 3 10.06 -1.52 1.03
C ILE A 3 10.42 -2.68 1.96
N SER A 4 11.53 -2.60 2.71
CA SER A 4 11.93 -3.66 3.64
C SER A 4 11.35 -3.46 5.05
N VAL A 5 11.24 -4.56 5.80
CA VAL A 5 10.91 -4.57 7.23
C VAL A 5 11.90 -3.72 8.03
N GLU A 6 13.20 -3.87 7.76
CA GLU A 6 14.27 -3.06 8.37
C GLU A 6 14.03 -1.55 8.20
N ASN A 7 13.68 -1.10 6.98
CA ASN A 7 13.40 0.31 6.73
C ASN A 7 12.24 0.83 7.60
N VAL A 8 11.19 0.02 7.79
CA VAL A 8 10.05 0.41 8.63
C VAL A 8 10.45 0.46 10.10
N ILE A 9 11.20 -0.54 10.58
CA ILE A 9 11.68 -0.59 11.97
C ILE A 9 12.58 0.61 12.27
N ASP A 10 13.54 0.90 11.40
CA ASP A 10 14.46 2.03 11.55
C ASP A 10 13.72 3.38 11.49
N PHE A 11 12.76 3.50 10.58
CA PHE A 11 11.99 4.74 10.41
C PHE A 11 11.03 5.01 11.59
N THR A 12 10.51 3.96 12.23
CA THR A 12 9.51 4.08 13.31
C THR A 12 10.10 3.92 14.71
N GLY A 13 11.29 3.34 14.85
CA GLY A 13 11.85 2.92 16.13
C GLY A 13 11.07 1.79 16.79
N LEU A 14 10.32 1.01 16.02
CA LEU A 14 9.46 -0.06 16.51
C LEU A 14 10.29 -1.16 17.20
N LYS A 15 9.77 -1.67 18.32
CA LYS A 15 10.39 -2.73 19.11
C LYS A 15 9.32 -3.74 19.51
N PRO A 16 9.66 -5.00 19.79
CA PRO A 16 8.68 -6.03 20.12
C PRO A 16 7.73 -5.62 21.26
N GLN A 17 8.25 -4.93 22.28
CA GLN A 17 7.46 -4.52 23.45
C GLN A 17 6.40 -3.46 23.13
N HIS A 18 6.53 -2.73 22.03
CA HIS A 18 5.52 -1.77 21.62
C HIS A 18 4.22 -2.48 21.17
N LEU A 19 4.30 -3.75 20.78
CA LEU A 19 3.17 -4.58 20.33
C LEU A 19 2.83 -5.70 21.32
N ASN A 20 3.23 -5.57 22.59
CA ASN A 20 3.05 -6.61 23.63
C ASN A 20 3.73 -7.96 23.32
N LEU A 21 4.75 -7.96 22.47
CA LEU A 21 5.58 -9.15 22.23
C LEU A 21 6.69 -9.26 23.29
N GLU A 22 7.25 -10.46 23.43
CA GLU A 22 8.35 -10.69 24.34
C GLU A 22 9.61 -9.90 23.93
N LYS A 23 10.40 -9.49 24.93
CA LYS A 23 11.67 -8.80 24.67
C LYS A 23 12.63 -9.75 23.95
N GLY A 24 12.98 -9.42 22.71
CA GLY A 24 13.86 -10.23 21.87
C GLY A 24 13.12 -11.07 20.85
N ASP A 25 11.78 -11.02 20.82
CA ASP A 25 10.97 -11.66 19.79
C ASP A 25 10.94 -10.79 18.52
N THR A 26 12.12 -10.64 17.92
CA THR A 26 12.29 -9.95 16.64
C THR A 26 11.58 -10.67 15.49
N PRO A 27 11.57 -12.01 15.39
CA PRO A 27 10.88 -12.70 14.30
C PRO A 27 9.37 -12.41 14.26
N ALA A 28 8.67 -12.45 15.40
CA ALA A 28 7.23 -12.13 15.43
C ALA A 28 6.97 -10.65 15.07
N LEU A 29 7.87 -9.75 15.46
CA LEU A 29 7.78 -8.35 15.06
C LEU A 29 7.93 -8.19 13.55
N GLU A 30 8.93 -8.85 12.96
CA GLU A 30 9.20 -8.78 11.52
C GLU A 30 8.03 -9.32 10.70
N GLU A 31 7.40 -10.41 11.13
CA GLU A 31 6.21 -10.99 10.50
C GLU A 31 5.03 -10.00 10.48
N ILE A 32 4.74 -9.35 11.60
CA ILE A 32 3.67 -8.35 11.70
C ILE A 32 3.96 -7.15 10.77
N VAL A 33 5.20 -6.67 10.77
CA VAL A 33 5.60 -5.53 9.92
C VAL A 33 5.51 -5.91 8.44
N GLU A 34 5.92 -7.12 8.06
CA GLU A 34 5.78 -7.63 6.69
C GLU A 34 4.31 -7.68 6.26
N GLU A 35 3.42 -8.15 7.14
CA GLU A 35 1.98 -8.15 6.89
C GLU A 35 1.46 -6.73 6.61
N TRP A 36 1.86 -5.75 7.43
CA TRP A 36 1.46 -4.36 7.27
C TRP A 36 2.03 -3.70 6.00
N ILE A 37 3.25 -4.09 5.60
CA ILE A 37 3.84 -3.67 4.32
C ILE A 37 3.01 -4.22 3.16
N ASN A 38 2.57 -5.48 3.21
CA ASN A 38 1.73 -6.07 2.16
C ASN A 38 0.35 -5.40 2.09
N GLN A 39 -0.29 -5.16 3.23
CA GLN A 39 -1.57 -4.44 3.27
C GLN A 39 -1.43 -3.00 2.72
N ALA A 40 -0.34 -2.30 3.05
CA ALA A 40 -0.06 -0.97 2.50
C ALA A 40 0.11 -0.99 0.97
N GLN A 41 0.81 -1.99 0.42
CA GLN A 41 0.96 -2.17 -1.02
C GLN A 41 -0.39 -2.36 -1.71
N ASP A 42 -1.25 -3.22 -1.16
CA ASP A 42 -2.57 -3.49 -1.71
C ASP A 42 -3.48 -2.26 -1.70
N LEU A 43 -3.48 -1.48 -0.61
CA LEU A 43 -4.22 -0.23 -0.53
C LEU A 43 -3.79 0.76 -1.61
N ILE A 44 -2.49 0.88 -1.86
CA ILE A 44 -1.94 1.77 -2.89
C ILE A 44 -2.28 1.27 -4.30
N ASN A 45 -2.14 -0.03 -4.56
CA ASN A 45 -2.52 -0.63 -5.83
C ASN A 45 -3.98 -0.34 -6.17
N VAL A 46 -4.88 -0.56 -5.21
CA VAL A 46 -6.31 -0.29 -5.41
C VAL A 46 -6.57 1.21 -5.59
N TYR A 47 -5.99 2.07 -4.75
CA TYR A 47 -6.19 3.52 -4.86
C TYR A 47 -5.70 4.08 -6.21
N THR A 48 -4.56 3.61 -6.69
CA THR A 48 -3.98 4.04 -7.97
C THR A 48 -4.57 3.32 -9.18
N ASN A 49 -5.42 2.30 -8.98
CA ASN A 49 -5.93 1.42 -10.03
C ASN A 49 -4.79 0.81 -10.89
N ARG A 50 -3.74 0.35 -10.22
CA ARG A 50 -2.55 -0.26 -10.84
C ARG A 50 -2.13 -1.50 -10.06
N ASN A 51 -1.44 -2.39 -10.75
CA ASN A 51 -0.75 -3.54 -10.14
C ASN A 51 0.75 -3.29 -10.23
N TYR A 52 1.29 -2.58 -9.25
CA TYR A 52 2.73 -2.42 -9.15
C TYR A 52 3.39 -3.76 -8.77
N THR A 53 4.55 -4.01 -9.35
CA THR A 53 5.47 -5.09 -8.98
C THR A 53 6.74 -4.46 -8.42
N ASP A 54 7.57 -5.27 -7.76
CA ASP A 54 8.86 -4.83 -7.20
C ASP A 54 9.78 -4.17 -8.24
N GLU A 55 9.63 -4.54 -9.51
CA GLU A 55 10.46 -4.04 -10.61
C GLU A 55 9.98 -2.71 -11.20
N ASN A 56 8.71 -2.34 -10.97
CA ASN A 56 8.08 -1.20 -11.65
C ASN A 56 7.55 -0.12 -10.70
N VAL A 57 7.63 -0.35 -9.39
CA VAL A 57 7.20 0.62 -8.38
C VAL A 57 8.15 1.81 -8.38
N ARG A 58 7.59 3.03 -8.44
CA ARG A 58 8.38 4.27 -8.43
C ARG A 58 8.81 4.64 -7.02
N PRO A 59 9.98 5.28 -6.81
CA PRO A 59 10.43 5.69 -5.47
C PRO A 59 9.43 6.56 -4.69
N ALA A 60 8.66 7.41 -5.37
CA ALA A 60 7.60 8.19 -4.73
C ALA A 60 6.49 7.30 -4.14
N VAL A 61 6.11 6.23 -4.85
CA VAL A 61 5.12 5.25 -4.40
C VAL A 61 5.68 4.42 -3.24
N GLN A 62 6.96 4.04 -3.29
CA GLN A 62 7.65 3.40 -2.17
C GLN A 62 7.66 4.28 -0.91
N ASN A 63 7.89 5.59 -1.06
CA ASN A 63 7.85 6.53 0.06
C ASN A 63 6.45 6.63 0.69
N VAL A 64 5.40 6.66 -0.13
CA VAL A 64 4.02 6.64 0.37
C VAL A 64 3.74 5.31 1.09
N CYS A 65 4.19 4.17 0.55
CA CYS A 65 4.08 2.88 1.22
C CYS A 65 4.72 2.91 2.61
N LEU A 66 5.94 3.44 2.74
CA LEU A 66 6.63 3.56 4.04
C LEU A 66 5.86 4.43 5.03
N ARG A 67 5.35 5.59 4.59
CA ARG A 67 4.57 6.50 5.44
C ARG A 67 3.22 5.90 5.84
N LEU A 68 2.57 5.18 4.94
CA LEU A 68 1.32 4.46 5.21
C LEU A 68 1.54 3.37 6.27
N THR A 69 2.57 2.54 6.10
CA THR A 69 2.94 1.52 7.10
C THR A 69 3.30 2.17 8.45
N ARG A 70 4.00 3.32 8.46
CA ARG A 70 4.28 4.08 9.69
C ARG A 70 3.00 4.53 10.40
N ASN A 71 1.96 4.92 9.67
CA ASN A 71 0.68 5.29 10.27
C ASN A 71 -0.03 4.06 10.88
N MET A 72 0.02 2.91 10.19
CA MET A 72 -0.46 1.63 10.73
C MET A 72 0.23 1.27 12.06
N VAL A 73 1.56 1.35 12.09
CA VAL A 73 2.38 1.14 13.31
C VAL A 73 1.94 2.10 14.42
N SER A 74 1.79 3.39 14.09
CA SER A 74 1.41 4.41 15.07
C SER A 74 0.03 4.15 15.67
N LEU A 75 -0.92 3.70 14.85
CA LEU A 75 -2.25 3.33 15.33
C LEU A 75 -2.21 2.08 16.21
N ALA A 76 -1.44 1.06 15.81
CA ALA A 76 -1.28 -0.17 16.59
C ALA A 76 -0.74 0.13 18.00
N ILE A 77 0.27 1.00 18.11
CA ILE A 77 0.83 1.43 19.39
C ILE A 77 -0.20 2.21 20.23
N GLN A 78 -0.93 3.14 19.62
CA GLN A 78 -1.96 3.94 20.32
C GLN A 78 -3.13 3.08 20.78
N SER A 79 -3.48 2.07 20.00
CA SER A 79 -4.63 1.20 20.24
C SER A 79 -4.30 0.01 21.12
N ARG A 80 -3.03 -0.14 21.52
CA ARG A 80 -2.51 -1.21 22.38
C ARG A 80 -3.31 -1.36 23.68
N ASP A 81 -3.74 -0.24 24.25
CA ASP A 81 -4.48 -0.21 25.52
C ASP A 81 -6.01 -0.22 25.31
N SER A 82 -6.48 -0.32 24.06
CA SER A 82 -7.91 -0.37 23.69
C SER A 82 -8.34 -1.80 23.31
N PRO A 83 -9.41 -2.36 23.91
CA PRO A 83 -9.87 -3.73 23.63
C PRO A 83 -10.37 -4.01 22.20
N ILE A 84 -10.52 -2.97 21.37
CA ILE A 84 -11.45 -3.00 20.22
C ILE A 84 -10.75 -3.20 18.86
N ILE A 85 -9.44 -2.96 18.74
CA ILE A 85 -8.80 -3.07 17.42
C ILE A 85 -8.15 -4.44 17.27
N LYS A 86 -8.79 -5.32 16.50
CA LYS A 86 -8.09 -6.43 15.85
C LYS A 86 -7.10 -5.78 14.87
N VAL A 87 -5.83 -5.72 15.27
CA VAL A 87 -4.76 -4.97 14.59
C VAL A 87 -4.44 -5.52 13.18
N ASN A 88 -5.11 -6.59 12.72
CA ASN A 88 -4.73 -7.29 11.49
C ASN A 88 -5.84 -7.32 10.41
N ASP A 89 -6.85 -6.46 10.47
CA ASP A 89 -7.98 -6.49 9.51
C ASP A 89 -8.22 -5.14 8.81
N TRP A 90 -7.15 -4.54 8.28
CA TRP A 90 -7.24 -3.27 7.54
C TRP A 90 -7.60 -3.54 6.08
N THR A 91 -8.87 -3.81 5.84
CA THR A 91 -9.43 -3.85 4.48
C THR A 91 -9.77 -2.45 3.98
N ILE A 92 -9.79 -2.25 2.65
CA ILE A 92 -10.12 -0.97 2.00
C ILE A 92 -11.42 -0.33 2.51
N ALA A 93 -12.40 -1.14 2.92
CA ALA A 93 -13.68 -0.66 3.45
C ALA A 93 -13.60 -0.14 4.90
N THR A 94 -12.54 -0.49 5.63
CA THR A 94 -12.42 -0.29 7.08
C THR A 94 -11.14 0.43 7.50
N VAL A 95 -10.26 0.83 6.56
CA VAL A 95 -9.04 1.59 6.89
C VAL A 95 -9.41 2.95 7.49
N PRO A 96 -9.00 3.26 8.73
CA PRO A 96 -9.20 4.58 9.32
C PRO A 96 -8.53 5.67 8.47
N ALA A 97 -9.17 6.84 8.39
CA ALA A 97 -8.63 8.01 7.68
C ALA A 97 -7.24 8.41 8.20
N ASP A 98 -6.97 8.16 9.49
CA ASP A 98 -5.68 8.42 10.13
C ASP A 98 -4.56 7.49 9.65
N ILE A 99 -4.91 6.32 9.08
CA ILE A 99 -3.94 5.44 8.42
C ILE A 99 -3.67 5.96 7.00
N PHE A 100 -4.70 5.99 6.14
CA PHE A 100 -4.56 6.42 4.75
C PHE A 100 -5.02 7.87 4.56
N THR A 101 -4.17 8.79 5.02
CA THR A 101 -4.47 10.23 5.07
C THR A 101 -4.59 10.84 3.67
N ASP A 102 -5.26 11.98 3.58
CA ASP A 102 -5.44 12.70 2.32
C ASP A 102 -4.12 13.22 1.75
N GLU A 103 -3.13 13.52 2.58
CA GLU A 103 -1.76 13.85 2.14
C GLU A 103 -1.12 12.70 1.35
N LEU A 104 -1.25 11.46 1.84
CA LEU A 104 -0.71 10.28 1.15
C LEU A 104 -1.45 10.03 -0.17
N LYS A 105 -2.77 10.25 -0.17
CA LYS A 105 -3.59 10.17 -1.39
C LYS A 105 -3.22 11.23 -2.41
N ASP A 106 -2.91 12.45 -1.95
CA ASP A 106 -2.48 13.57 -2.78
C ASP A 106 -1.14 13.28 -3.46
N ASP A 107 -0.18 12.71 -2.72
CA ASP A 107 1.10 12.26 -3.29
C ASP A 107 0.92 11.15 -4.35
N LEU A 108 -0.14 10.35 -4.22
CA LEU A 108 -0.48 9.29 -5.17
C LEU A 108 -1.28 9.76 -6.39
N LYS A 109 -1.89 10.95 -6.36
CA LYS A 109 -2.71 11.48 -7.48
C LYS A 109 -2.04 11.38 -8.85
N PRO A 110 -0.75 11.76 -9.03
CA PRO A 110 -0.10 11.68 -10.34
C PRO A 110 0.07 10.25 -10.88
N PHE A 111 -0.14 9.25 -10.03
CA PHE A 111 0.05 7.84 -10.36
C PHE A 111 -1.26 7.10 -10.59
N ILE A 112 -2.41 7.73 -10.34
CA ILE A 112 -3.72 7.12 -10.61
C ILE A 112 -3.83 6.82 -12.11
N LYS A 113 -4.14 5.57 -12.45
CA LYS A 113 -4.46 5.19 -13.83
C LYS A 113 -5.92 5.57 -14.07
N ASP A 114 -6.13 6.62 -14.86
CA ASP A 114 -7.45 6.93 -15.39
C ASP A 114 -8.01 5.70 -16.12
N SER A 115 -9.19 5.25 -15.70
CA SER A 115 -9.96 4.23 -16.39
C SER A 115 -10.70 4.77 -17.61
N SER A 116 -10.48 6.05 -17.96
CA SER A 116 -11.07 6.71 -19.12
C SER A 116 -10.06 6.83 -20.27
N ASN A 117 -10.42 6.21 -21.41
CA ASN A 117 -9.73 6.20 -22.70
C ASN A 117 -8.58 5.19 -22.89
N GLU A 118 -8.92 3.90 -22.99
CA GLU A 118 -8.37 3.18 -24.15
C GLU A 118 -9.20 3.61 -25.37
N PRO A 119 -8.62 4.29 -26.37
CA PRO A 119 -9.31 4.44 -27.64
C PRO A 119 -9.48 3.03 -28.20
N ASN A 120 -10.73 2.54 -28.24
CA ASN A 120 -11.09 1.40 -29.09
C ASN A 120 -10.53 1.71 -30.47
N SER A 121 -9.43 1.06 -30.87
CA SER A 121 -8.97 1.10 -32.24
C SER A 121 -10.03 0.35 -33.06
N ILE A 122 -11.02 1.08 -33.57
CA ILE A 122 -11.92 0.57 -34.59
C ILE A 122 -11.03 0.31 -35.81
N GLY A 123 -10.66 -0.95 -36.02
CA GLY A 123 -9.98 -1.38 -37.21
C GLY A 123 -10.90 -1.18 -38.41
N VAL A 124 -10.82 -0.01 -39.04
CA VAL A 124 -11.49 0.27 -40.31
C VAL A 124 -10.71 -0.47 -41.39
N TYR A 125 -11.19 -1.66 -41.77
CA TYR A 125 -10.71 -2.35 -42.96
C TYR A 125 -11.42 -1.76 -44.18
N ALA A 126 -10.70 -0.98 -44.99
CA ALA A 126 -11.17 -0.60 -46.30
C ALA A 126 -11.12 -1.83 -47.23
N ILE A 127 -12.28 -2.33 -47.63
CA ILE A 127 -12.38 -3.33 -48.71
C ILE A 127 -12.29 -2.55 -50.03
N THR A 128 -11.13 -2.52 -50.65
CA THR A 128 -11.03 -2.09 -52.05
C THR A 128 -11.45 -3.28 -52.91
N GLY A 129 -12.69 -3.24 -53.41
CA GLY A 129 -13.12 -4.14 -54.47
C GLY A 129 -12.22 -3.94 -55.69
N LYS A 130 -11.54 -5.00 -56.11
CA LYS A 130 -11.01 -5.09 -57.47
C LYS A 130 -12.15 -5.63 -58.32
N ASP A 131 -12.74 -4.75 -59.12
CA ASP A 131 -13.41 -5.18 -60.33
C ASP A 131 -12.33 -5.43 -61.41
N ASP A 132 -12.57 -6.50 -62.17
CA ASP A 132 -11.85 -7.02 -63.35
C ASP A 132 -10.74 -8.07 -63.12
#